data_AF-A0A5C1B914-F1
#
_entry.id   AF-A0A5C1B914-F1
#
_cell.length_a   1.000
_cell.length_b   1.000
_cell.length_c   1.000
_cell.angle_alpha   90.00
_cell.angle_beta   90.00
_cell.angle_gamma   90.00
#
_symmetry.space_group_name_H-M   'P 1'
#
loop_
_entity.id
_entity.type
_entity.pdbx_description
1 polymer ?
#
loop_
_entity_poly.entity_id
_entity_poly.type
_entity_poly.pdbx_seq_one_letter_code
_entity_poly.pdbx_strand_id
1 'polypeptide(L)' 'MTDPIDLARAEAALEKAWAELKPSLAAGSDELERNNLAYIVASLVPLALDEDDLAQRAIDRFREKA' A
#
# COMPACT_ATOMS: atom_id res chain seq x y z
N MET A 1 3.13 2.27 -14.18
CA MET A 1 4.49 1.85 -13.80
C MET A 1 5.00 0.88 -14.83
N THR A 2 6.14 1.16 -15.43
CA THR A 2 6.78 0.30 -16.44
C THR A 2 8.22 -0.04 -16.05
N ASP A 3 8.72 0.56 -14.97
CA ASP A 3 10.02 0.24 -14.40
C ASP A 3 9.91 -0.97 -13.46
N PRO A 4 10.75 -2.01 -13.61
CA PRO A 4 10.67 -3.22 -12.80
C PRO A 4 11.12 -3.01 -11.35
N ILE A 5 11.96 -2.01 -11.07
CA ILE A 5 12.38 -1.69 -9.69
C ILE A 5 11.22 -1.02 -8.96
N ASP A 6 10.55 -0.08 -9.61
CA ASP A 6 9.33 0.53 -9.09
C ASP A 6 8.25 -0.52 -8.80
N LEU A 7 8.07 -1.49 -9.71
CA LEU A 7 7.11 -2.59 -9.51
C LEU A 7 7.45 -3.40 -8.26
N ALA A 8 8.69 -3.86 -8.12
CA ALA A 8 9.13 -4.64 -6.97
C ALA A 8 8.97 -3.85 -5.65
N ARG A 9 9.30 -2.54 -5.67
CA ARG A 9 9.12 -1.66 -4.51
C ARG A 9 7.65 -1.49 -4.15
N ALA A 10 6.77 -1.35 -5.13
CA ALA A 10 5.33 -1.24 -4.89
C ALA A 10 4.74 -2.55 -4.33
N GLU A 11 5.16 -3.70 -4.85
CA GLU A 11 4.73 -5.01 -4.32
C GLU A 11 5.18 -5.17 -2.86
N ALA A 12 6.46 -4.92 -2.56
CA ALA A 12 6.98 -4.98 -1.20
C ALA A 12 6.26 -4.02 -0.24
N ALA A 13 6.02 -2.78 -0.68
CA ALA A 13 5.30 -1.79 0.11
C ALA A 13 3.84 -2.19 0.38
N LEU A 14 3.15 -2.76 -0.63
CA LEU A 14 1.79 -3.25 -0.49
C LEU A 14 1.72 -4.39 0.52
N GLU A 15 2.65 -5.35 0.47
CA GLU A 15 2.68 -6.46 1.42
C GLU A 15 2.91 -5.98 2.86
N LYS A 16 3.87 -5.07 3.07
CA LYS A 16 4.16 -4.46 4.38
C LYS A 16 2.94 -3.70 4.92
N ALA A 17 2.37 -2.80 4.11
CA ALA A 17 1.22 -1.99 4.51
C ALA A 17 -0.01 -2.86 4.81
N TRP A 18 -0.24 -3.91 4.02
CA TRP A 18 -1.34 -4.83 4.23
C TRP A 18 -1.19 -5.63 5.52
N ALA A 19 0.01 -6.12 5.84
CA ALA A 19 0.28 -6.86 7.07
C ALA A 19 -0.02 -6.02 8.33
N GLU A 20 0.28 -4.72 8.29
CA GLU A 20 0.00 -3.78 9.38
C GLU A 20 -1.49 -3.42 9.50
N LEU A 21 -2.19 -3.28 8.37
CA LEU A 21 -3.60 -2.89 8.38
C LEU A 21 -4.53 -4.06 8.71
N LYS A 22 -4.27 -5.25 8.15
CA LYS A 22 -5.15 -6.42 8.22
C LYS A 22 -5.65 -6.77 9.64
N PRO A 23 -4.83 -6.72 10.71
CA PRO A 23 -5.31 -7.00 12.07
C PRO A 23 -6.39 -6.03 12.57
N SER A 24 -6.49 -4.84 11.96
CA SER A 24 -7.39 -3.75 12.34
C SER A 24 -8.68 -3.73 11.52
N LEU A 25 -8.72 -4.47 10.40
CA LEU A 25 -9.84 -4.46 9.46
C LEU A 25 -10.92 -5.47 9.86
N ALA A 26 -12.17 -5.15 9.54
CA ALA A 26 -13.30 -6.03 9.85
C ALA A 26 -13.25 -7.28 8.96
N ALA A 27 -13.50 -8.45 9.56
CA ALA A 27 -13.50 -9.72 8.84
C ALA A 27 -14.49 -9.68 7.65
N GLY A 28 -13.98 -9.85 6.43
CA GLY A 28 -14.79 -9.98 5.21
C GLY A 28 -14.70 -8.83 4.21
N SER A 29 -13.92 -7.77 4.48
CA SER A 29 -13.66 -6.68 3.53
C SER A 29 -12.26 -6.72 2.89
N ASP A 30 -11.48 -7.77 3.20
CA ASP A 30 -10.07 -7.94 2.88
C ASP A 30 -9.72 -7.66 1.40
N GLU A 31 -10.51 -8.15 0.44
CA GLU A 31 -10.16 -8.00 -0.99
C GLU A 31 -10.39 -6.58 -1.52
N LEU A 32 -11.50 -5.94 -1.13
CA LEU A 32 -11.80 -4.56 -1.54
C LEU A 32 -10.79 -3.59 -0.93
N GLU A 33 -10.48 -3.77 0.36
CA GLU A 33 -9.52 -2.94 1.09
C GLU A 33 -8.11 -3.13 0.55
N ARG A 34 -7.71 -4.36 0.23
CA ARG A 34 -6.41 -4.63 -0.38
C ARG A 34 -6.29 -4.02 -1.78
N ASN A 35 -7.35 -4.06 -2.58
CA ASN A 35 -7.38 -3.41 -3.90
C ASN A 35 -7.28 -1.88 -3.78
N ASN A 36 -7.99 -1.28 -2.82
CA ASN A 36 -7.87 0.15 -2.53
C ASN A 36 -6.44 0.52 -2.11
N LEU A 37 -5.83 -0.28 -1.25
CA LEU A 37 -4.45 -0.08 -0.83
C LEU A 37 -3.46 -0.19 -2.00
N ALA A 38 -3.64 -1.17 -2.89
CA ALA A 38 -2.80 -1.31 -4.09
C ALA A 38 -2.87 -0.08 -4.99
N TYR A 39 -4.06 0.52 -5.15
CA TYR A 39 -4.21 1.76 -5.91
C TYR A 39 -3.49 2.94 -5.24
N ILE A 40 -3.59 3.05 -3.91
CA ILE A 40 -2.88 4.07 -3.13
C ILE A 40 -1.36 3.90 -3.30
N VAL A 41 -0.85 2.69 -3.12
CA VAL A 41 0.58 2.37 -3.29
C VAL A 41 1.05 2.77 -4.69
N ALA A 42 0.35 2.35 -5.75
CA ALA A 42 0.71 2.68 -7.13
C ALA A 42 0.75 4.20 -7.40
N SER A 43 -0.12 4.98 -6.72
CA SER A 43 -0.16 6.44 -6.84
C SER A 43 0.99 7.15 -6.11
N LEU A 44 1.59 6.50 -5.12
CA LEU A 44 2.62 7.07 -4.25
C LEU A 44 4.05 6.68 -4.64
N VAL A 45 4.23 5.68 -5.50
CA VAL A 45 5.55 5.22 -5.99
C VAL A 45 6.49 6.36 -6.39
N PRO A 46 6.12 7.32 -7.26
CA PRO A 46 7.05 8.37 -7.69
C PRO A 46 7.39 9.38 -6.58
N LEU A 47 6.67 9.35 -5.45
CA LEU A 47 6.85 10.28 -4.33
C LEU A 47 7.71 9.67 -3.21
N ALA A 48 7.91 8.35 -3.23
CA ALA A 48 8.52 7.62 -2.13
C ALA A 48 10.01 7.34 -2.34
N LEU A 49 10.79 7.44 -1.26
CA LEU A 49 12.25 7.25 -1.29
C LEU A 49 12.62 5.77 -1.45
N ASP A 50 11.96 4.90 -0.70
CA ASP A 50 12.13 3.45 -0.67
C ASP A 50 10.77 2.76 -0.45
N GLU A 51 10.73 1.43 -0.33
CA GLU A 51 9.49 0.68 -0.09
C GLU A 51 8.91 0.86 1.32
N ASP A 52 9.72 1.20 2.33
CA ASP A 52 9.26 1.42 3.70
C ASP A 52 8.59 2.80 3.83
N ASP A 53 9.20 3.84 3.26
CA ASP A 53 8.55 5.16 3.11
C ASP A 53 7.24 5.06 2.30
N LEU A 54 7.24 4.25 1.23
CA LEU A 54 6.05 4.01 0.42
C LEU A 54 4.94 3.31 1.24
N ALA A 55 5.28 2.28 2.01
CA ALA A 55 4.34 1.56 2.86
C ALA A 55 3.74 2.50 3.92
N GLN A 56 4.57 3.28 4.60
CA GLN A 56 4.10 4.20 5.64
C GLN A 56 3.13 5.25 5.08
N ARG A 57 3.48 5.88 3.95
CA ARG A 57 2.60 6.85 3.28
C ARG A 57 1.30 6.22 2.81
N ALA A 58 1.34 4.98 2.33
CA ALA A 58 0.14 4.27 1.90
C ALA A 58 -0.79 3.96 3.07
N ILE A 59 -0.25 3.57 4.23
CA ILE A 59 -1.00 3.35 5.47
C ILE A 59 -1.68 4.65 5.93
N ASP A 60 -0.93 5.75 6.02
CA ASP A 60 -1.47 7.06 6.41
C ASP A 60 -2.61 7.47 5.48
N ARG A 61 -2.38 7.40 4.16
CA ARG A 61 -3.36 7.76 3.13
C ARG A 61 -4.61 6.86 3.14
N PHE A 62 -4.45 5.58 3.46
CA PHE A 62 -5.55 4.62 3.58
C PHE A 62 -6.42 4.95 4.80
N ARG A 63 -5.79 5.26 5.94
CA ARG A 63 -6.48 5.66 7.18
C ARG A 63 -7.19 7.01 7.05
N GLU A 64 -6.67 7.95 6.28
CA GLU A 64 -7.37 9.22 5.98
C GLU A 64 -8.64 9.03 5.13
N LYS A 65 -8.74 7.92 4.39
CA LYS A 65 -9.89 7.62 3.51
C LYS A 65 -10.98 6.76 4.16
N ALA A 66 -10.65 6.05 5.24
CA ALA A 66 -11.55 5.15 5.97
C ALA A 66 -12.38 5.92 7.01
#